data_AF-R6S5J1-F1
#
_entry.id   AF-R6S5J1-F1
#
_cell.length_a   1.000
_cell.length_b   1.000
_cell.length_c   1.000
_cell.angle_alpha   90.00
_cell.angle_beta   90.00
_cell.angle_gamma   90.00
#
_symmetry.space_group_name_H-M   'P 1'
#
loop_
_entity.id
_entity.type
_entity.pdbx_description
1 polymer ?
#
loop_
_entity_poly.entity_id
_entity_poly.type
_entity_poly.pdbx_seq_one_letter_code
_entity_poly.pdbx_strand_id
1 'polypeptide(L)'
;MPISIPMKPGFMYWGVTLDLLDLEVPFPSSGTFETSRKVQTQESANGSIVAQVIGRSRDKQTLTWDIMDCKTWWNINNWLEENGMFFYCKYFNFNRGIWQTKRYYVESPSCEPYKPSSSQESEYYGMPRFLINCKLVVVDMGGS
;
A
#
# COMPACT_ATOMS: atom_id res chain seq x y z
N MET A 1 3.70 11.77 -19.65
CA MET A 1 4.46 10.96 -20.66
C MET A 1 4.46 9.50 -20.20
N PRO A 2 4.66 8.47 -21.04
CA PRO A 2 4.68 7.11 -20.51
C PRO A 2 5.96 6.93 -19.66
N ILE A 3 5.78 6.69 -18.37
CA ILE A 3 6.87 6.39 -17.43
C ILE A 3 7.59 5.13 -17.89
N SER A 4 8.86 5.26 -18.29
CA SER A 4 9.75 4.16 -18.67
C SER A 4 10.56 3.68 -17.46
N ILE A 5 9.89 3.20 -16.41
CA ILE A 5 10.58 2.40 -15.41
C ILE A 5 10.54 0.96 -15.95
N PRO A 6 11.68 0.25 -16.08
CA PRO A 6 11.68 -1.18 -16.36
C PRO A 6 11.05 -1.88 -15.16
N MET A 7 9.73 -2.07 -15.22
CA MET A 7 8.93 -2.54 -14.10
C MET A 7 9.32 -3.98 -13.78
N LYS A 8 9.87 -4.22 -12.60
CA LYS A 8 10.24 -5.55 -12.10
C LYS A 8 8.98 -6.25 -11.58
N PRO A 9 8.77 -7.52 -11.94
CA PRO A 9 7.78 -8.34 -11.27
C PRO A 9 8.04 -8.33 -9.75
N GLY A 10 6.98 -8.25 -8.94
CA GLY A 10 7.12 -8.25 -7.48
C GLY A 10 7.24 -6.88 -6.81
N PHE A 11 7.14 -5.77 -7.56
CA PHE A 11 7.17 -4.42 -7.00
C PHE A 11 5.97 -3.54 -7.40
N MET A 12 5.61 -2.67 -6.47
CA MET A 12 4.79 -1.46 -6.66
C MET A 12 5.73 -0.25 -6.73
N TYR A 13 5.26 0.82 -7.38
CA TYR A 13 6.07 2.01 -7.60
C TYR A 13 5.35 3.22 -7.04
N TRP A 14 5.97 3.91 -6.09
CA TRP A 14 5.39 5.09 -5.45
C TRP A 14 6.07 6.35 -5.94
N GLY A 15 5.35 7.46 -5.90
CA GLY A 15 5.84 8.74 -6.38
C GLY A 15 5.00 9.91 -5.94
N VAL A 16 5.60 11.09 -5.93
CA VAL A 16 4.89 12.35 -5.59
C VAL A 16 3.98 12.80 -6.74
N THR A 17 4.30 12.42 -7.97
CA THR A 17 3.55 12.80 -9.17
C THR A 17 3.29 11.61 -10.08
N LEU A 18 2.32 11.75 -11.00
CA LEU A 18 1.98 10.71 -11.97
C LEU A 18 3.10 10.39 -12.97
N ASP A 19 4.07 11.28 -13.16
CA ASP A 19 5.17 11.11 -14.12
C ASP A 19 6.49 10.70 -13.43
N LEU A 20 6.55 10.75 -12.10
CA LEU A 20 7.74 10.44 -11.31
C LEU A 20 7.39 9.45 -10.20
N LEU A 21 7.61 8.16 -10.46
CA LEU A 21 7.50 7.08 -9.48
C LEU A 21 8.91 6.60 -9.12
N ASP A 22 9.46 7.15 -8.04
CA ASP A 22 10.86 7.05 -7.65
C ASP A 22 11.15 6.00 -6.57
N LEU A 23 10.12 5.56 -5.83
CA LEU A 23 10.27 4.55 -4.79
C LEU A 23 9.79 3.17 -5.26
N GLU A 24 10.71 2.20 -5.27
CA GLU A 24 10.39 0.78 -5.48
C GLU A 24 9.94 0.15 -4.14
N VAL A 25 8.70 -0.35 -4.07
CA VAL A 25 8.14 -1.00 -2.87
C VAL A 25 7.78 -2.44 -3.21
N PRO A 26 8.31 -3.46 -2.50
CA PRO A 26 7.94 -4.85 -2.78
C PRO A 26 6.44 -5.07 -2.57
N PHE A 27 5.81 -5.94 -3.35
CA PHE A 27 4.41 -6.33 -3.09
C PHE A 27 4.30 -6.92 -1.67
N PRO A 28 3.20 -6.63 -0.95
CA PRO A 28 2.94 -7.24 0.34
C PRO A 28 2.83 -8.76 0.23
N SER A 29 3.33 -9.46 1.25
CA SER A 29 3.13 -10.92 1.42
C SER A 29 1.65 -11.27 1.50
N SER A 30 0.87 -10.39 2.14
CA SER A 30 -0.58 -10.48 2.20
C SER A 30 -1.20 -9.10 2.24
N GLY A 31 -2.31 -8.93 1.53
CA GLY A 31 -3.04 -7.68 1.56
C GLY A 31 -4.37 -7.81 0.86
N THR A 32 -5.44 -7.47 1.55
CA THR A 32 -6.75 -7.37 0.93
C THR A 32 -6.81 -6.10 0.09
N PHE A 33 -6.88 -6.25 -1.23
CA PHE A 33 -7.37 -5.20 -2.11
C PHE A 33 -8.89 -5.08 -1.91
N GLU A 34 -9.29 -4.50 -0.78
CA GLU A 34 -10.69 -4.28 -0.42
C GLU A 34 -11.25 -3.06 -1.15
N THR A 35 -11.97 -3.32 -2.25
CA THR A 35 -12.85 -2.31 -2.86
C THR A 35 -14.13 -2.22 -2.05
N SER A 36 -14.19 -1.29 -1.09
CA SER A 36 -15.42 -1.02 -0.36
C SER A 36 -16.37 -0.21 -1.26
N ARG A 37 -17.57 -0.75 -1.50
CA ARG A 37 -18.65 -0.07 -2.23
C ARG A 37 -19.77 0.27 -1.25
N LYS A 38 -20.16 1.55 -1.17
CA LYS A 38 -21.39 1.93 -0.48
C LYS A 38 -22.58 1.69 -1.42
N VAL A 39 -23.46 0.76 -1.06
CA VAL A 39 -24.66 0.42 -1.82
C VAL A 39 -25.87 0.71 -0.94
N GLN A 40 -26.81 1.49 -1.44
CA GLN A 40 -28.15 1.59 -0.87
C GLN A 40 -29.04 0.55 -1.56
N THR A 41 -29.65 -0.31 -0.76
CA THR A 41 -30.63 -1.29 -1.22
C THR A 41 -32.02 -0.80 -0.85
N GLN A 42 -32.91 -0.72 -1.82
CA GLN A 42 -34.35 -0.55 -1.59
C GLN A 42 -35.07 -1.81 -2.04
N GLU A 43 -35.89 -2.37 -1.14
CA GLU A 43 -36.81 -3.45 -1.48
C GLU A 43 -38.07 -2.84 -2.11
N SER A 44 -38.32 -3.19 -3.37
CA SER A 44 -39.56 -2.81 -4.03
C SER A 44 -40.69 -3.76 -3.61
N ALA A 45 -41.93 -3.28 -3.60
CA ALA A 45 -43.11 -4.03 -3.17
C ALA A 45 -43.40 -5.31 -3.99
N ASN A 46 -42.66 -5.53 -5.08
CA ASN A 46 -42.69 -6.71 -5.95
C ASN A 46 -41.56 -7.73 -5.65
N GLY A 47 -40.78 -7.54 -4.58
CA GLY A 47 -39.67 -8.42 -4.20
C GLY A 47 -38.39 -8.24 -5.03
N SER A 48 -38.32 -7.25 -5.93
CA SER A 48 -37.08 -6.93 -6.63
C SER A 48 -36.18 -6.05 -5.75
N ILE A 49 -34.91 -6.42 -5.63
CA ILE A 49 -33.88 -5.63 -4.97
C ILE A 49 -33.36 -4.59 -5.96
N VAL A 50 -33.57 -3.31 -5.67
CA VAL A 50 -32.91 -2.21 -6.39
C VAL A 50 -31.70 -1.78 -5.59
N ALA A 51 -30.51 -2.03 -6.14
CA ALA A 51 -29.24 -1.63 -5.54
C ALA A 51 -28.68 -0.41 -6.28
N GLN A 52 -28.53 0.71 -5.59
CA GLN A 52 -27.92 1.93 -6.12
C GLN A 52 -26.60 2.19 -5.39
N VAL A 53 -25.52 2.35 -6.13
CA VAL A 53 -24.22 2.75 -5.56
C VAL A 53 -24.29 4.22 -5.17
N ILE A 54 -24.05 4.53 -3.90
CA ILE A 54 -23.99 5.91 -3.40
C ILE A 54 -22.54 6.33 -3.24
N GLY A 55 -22.13 7.33 -4.01
CA GLY A 55 -20.77 7.87 -3.99
C GLY A 55 -19.78 6.97 -4.72
N ARG A 56 -18.48 7.28 -4.59
CA ARG A 56 -17.41 6.48 -5.21
C ARG A 56 -17.04 5.29 -4.32
N SER A 57 -16.65 4.19 -4.95
CA SER A 57 -15.95 3.12 -4.23
C SER A 57 -14.64 3.70 -3.68
N ARG A 58 -14.36 3.44 -2.40
CA ARG A 58 -13.07 3.79 -1.78
C ARG A 58 -12.32 2.50 -1.53
N ASP A 59 -11.16 2.39 -2.15
CA ASP A 59 -10.27 1.27 -1.87
C ASP A 59 -9.48 1.62 -0.62
N LYS A 60 -9.73 0.88 0.47
CA LYS A 60 -8.84 0.88 1.64
C LYS A 60 -8.07 -0.42 1.57
N GLN A 61 -6.75 -0.32 1.54
CA GLN A 61 -5.89 -1.48 1.39
C GLN A 61 -4.97 -1.56 2.59
N THR A 62 -4.91 -2.74 3.18
CA THR A 62 -3.91 -3.04 4.20
C THR A 62 -2.81 -3.85 3.54
N LEU A 63 -1.63 -3.25 3.43
CA LEU A 63 -0.44 -3.87 2.88
C LEU A 63 0.34 -4.47 4.04
N THR A 64 0.56 -5.79 4.03
CA THR A 64 1.29 -6.50 5.08
C THR A 64 2.47 -7.27 4.50
N TRP A 65 3.64 -7.14 5.11
CA TRP A 65 4.83 -7.93 4.83
C TRP A 65 5.23 -8.72 6.06
N ASP A 66 5.26 -10.04 5.92
CA ASP A 66 5.56 -10.94 7.06
C ASP A 66 7.00 -10.76 7.55
N ILE A 67 7.92 -10.53 6.60
CA ILE A 67 9.35 -10.28 6.85
C ILE A 67 9.81 -9.19 5.87
N MET A 68 10.53 -8.19 6.38
CA MET A 68 11.15 -7.14 5.57
C MET A 68 12.53 -6.76 6.13
N ASP A 69 13.47 -6.48 5.22
CA ASP A 69 14.76 -5.89 5.58
C ASP A 69 14.57 -4.50 6.19
N CYS A 70 15.32 -4.21 7.26
CA CYS A 70 15.24 -2.93 7.96
C CYS A 70 15.47 -1.74 7.02
N LYS A 71 16.48 -1.84 6.13
CA LYS A 71 16.80 -0.78 5.16
C LYS A 71 15.63 -0.47 4.23
N THR A 72 14.94 -1.50 3.75
CA THR A 72 13.78 -1.34 2.85
C THR A 72 12.62 -0.67 3.57
N TRP A 73 12.30 -1.14 4.78
CA TRP A 73 11.21 -0.55 5.58
C TRP A 73 11.51 0.90 5.97
N TRP A 74 12.73 1.19 6.41
CA TRP A 74 13.14 2.56 6.74
C TRP A 74 13.13 3.47 5.52
N ASN A 75 13.54 2.97 4.35
CA ASN A 75 13.45 3.76 3.11
C ASN A 75 12.00 4.15 2.80
N ILE A 76 11.04 3.23 2.94
CA ILE A 76 9.62 3.53 2.73
C ILE A 76 9.12 4.59 3.72
N ASN A 77 9.43 4.45 5.01
CA ASN A 77 8.96 5.39 6.02
C ASN A 77 9.63 6.76 5.87
N ASN A 78 10.94 6.82 5.64
CA ASN A 78 11.64 8.09 5.42
C ASN A 78 11.10 8.81 4.18
N TRP A 79 10.84 8.07 3.09
CA TRP A 79 10.23 8.65 1.89
C TRP A 79 8.84 9.24 2.17
N LEU A 80 8.03 8.60 3.02
CA LEU A 80 6.71 9.13 3.43
C LEU A 80 6.83 10.38 4.31
N GLU A 81 7.79 10.42 5.22
CA GLU A 81 8.06 11.59 6.07
C GLU A 81 8.55 12.79 5.23
N GLU A 82 9.39 12.55 4.22
CA GLU A 82 9.94 13.60 3.36
C GLU A 82 8.93 14.17 2.36
N ASN A 83 8.12 13.30 1.73
CA ASN A 83 7.21 13.69 0.65
C ASN A 83 5.77 13.96 1.12
N GLY A 84 5.50 13.70 2.40
CA GLY A 84 4.18 13.78 3.00
C GLY A 84 3.34 12.52 2.80
N MET A 85 2.20 12.48 3.48
CA MET A 85 1.36 11.29 3.58
C MET A 85 0.65 10.92 2.25
N PHE A 86 0.82 11.69 1.17
CA PHE A 86 0.10 11.56 -0.09
C PHE A 86 1.03 11.13 -1.22
N PHE A 87 0.62 10.11 -1.99
CA PHE A 87 1.46 9.59 -3.06
C PHE A 87 0.62 8.94 -4.18
N TYR A 88 1.22 8.88 -5.36
CA TYR A 88 0.75 8.04 -6.46
C TYR A 88 1.39 6.66 -6.34
N CYS A 89 0.59 5.62 -6.47
CA CYS A 89 1.03 4.22 -6.48
C CYS A 89 0.66 3.60 -7.82
N LYS A 90 1.65 3.08 -8.53
CA LYS A 90 1.45 2.21 -9.69
C LYS A 90 1.68 0.77 -9.29
N TYR A 91 0.67 -0.06 -9.48
CA TYR A 91 0.67 -1.46 -9.09
C TYR A 91 -0.12 -2.30 -10.09
N PHE A 92 0.16 -3.60 -10.11
CA PHE A 92 -0.61 -4.58 -10.86
C PHE A 92 -1.83 -4.99 -10.04
N ASN A 93 -3.03 -4.73 -10.56
CA ASN A 93 -4.27 -5.12 -9.90
C ASN A 93 -4.57 -6.59 -10.21
N PHE A 94 -4.34 -7.48 -9.23
CA PHE A 94 -4.59 -8.92 -9.36
C PHE A 94 -6.06 -9.27 -9.64
N ASN A 95 -7.01 -8.48 -9.13
CA ASN A 95 -8.45 -8.70 -9.35
C ASN A 95 -8.87 -8.37 -10.80
N ARG A 96 -8.18 -7.44 -11.45
CA ARG A 96 -8.52 -6.96 -12.80
C ARG A 96 -7.54 -7.39 -13.89
N GLY A 97 -6.38 -7.94 -13.51
CA GLY A 97 -5.31 -8.33 -14.44
C GLY A 97 -4.68 -7.17 -15.20
N ILE A 98 -4.74 -5.95 -14.68
CA ILE A 98 -4.25 -4.73 -15.35
C ILE A 98 -3.37 -3.90 -14.43
N TRP A 99 -2.41 -3.19 -15.01
CA TRP A 99 -1.66 -2.15 -14.31
C TRP A 99 -2.57 -0.94 -14.06
N GLN A 100 -2.51 -0.41 -12.84
CA GLN A 100 -3.25 0.76 -12.42
C GLN A 100 -2.34 1.74 -11.71
N THR A 101 -2.61 3.03 -11.90
CA THR A 101 -2.01 4.10 -11.11
C THR A 101 -3.13 4.80 -10.36
N LYS A 102 -2.96 4.96 -9.04
CA LYS A 102 -3.94 5.61 -8.18
C LYS A 102 -3.25 6.48 -7.14
N ARG A 103 -3.97 7.49 -6.64
CA ARG A 103 -3.51 8.36 -5.56
C ARG A 103 -4.01 7.86 -4.21
N TYR A 104 -3.10 7.67 -3.27
CA TYR A 104 -3.38 7.20 -1.93
C TYR A 104 -2.88 8.18 -0.88
N TYR A 105 -3.40 8.02 0.34
CA TYR A 105 -2.75 8.52 1.54
C TYR A 105 -2.46 7.38 2.52
N VAL A 106 -1.40 7.52 3.32
CA VAL A 106 -1.03 6.57 4.38
C VAL A 106 -1.67 7.00 5.70
N GLU A 107 -2.22 6.06 6.47
CA GLU A 107 -2.77 6.33 7.81
C GLU A 107 -1.85 5.90 8.95
N SER A 108 -1.33 4.68 8.89
CA SER A 108 -0.65 4.08 10.06
C SER A 108 0.39 3.06 9.62
N PRO A 109 1.69 3.41 9.65
CA PRO A 109 2.79 2.46 9.59
C PRO A 109 2.96 1.73 10.94
N SER A 110 3.15 0.42 10.91
CA SER A 110 3.52 -0.37 12.09
C SER A 110 4.44 -1.53 11.71
N CYS A 111 5.38 -1.89 12.59
CA CYS A 111 6.28 -3.04 12.42
C CYS A 111 6.72 -3.58 13.76
N GLU A 112 7.18 -4.83 13.79
CA GLU A 112 7.72 -5.48 14.99
C GLU A 112 9.20 -5.88 14.78
N PRO A 113 10.09 -5.62 15.76
CA PRO A 113 11.49 -6.01 15.66
C PRO A 113 11.67 -7.52 15.88
N TYR A 114 12.44 -8.18 15.03
CA TYR A 114 12.83 -9.57 15.25
C TYR A 114 14.28 -9.70 15.69
N LYS A 115 14.47 -10.32 16.87
CA LYS A 115 15.78 -10.60 17.50
C LYS A 115 16.73 -9.38 17.51
N PRO A 116 16.37 -8.28 18.18
CA PRO A 116 17.33 -7.20 18.42
C PRO A 116 18.53 -7.73 19.22
N SER A 117 19.74 -7.35 18.84
CA SER A 117 20.94 -7.79 19.56
C SER A 117 21.26 -6.85 20.71
N SER A 118 21.53 -7.41 21.89
CA SER A 118 22.03 -6.69 23.06
C SER A 118 23.56 -6.74 23.19
N SER A 119 24.26 -7.40 22.26
CA SER A 119 25.72 -7.50 22.27
C SER A 119 26.34 -6.30 21.56
N GLN A 120 27.22 -5.56 22.23
CA GLN A 120 27.96 -4.43 21.64
C GLN A 120 28.87 -4.82 20.48
N GLU A 121 29.22 -6.11 20.38
CA GLU A 121 30.06 -6.64 19.29
C GLU A 121 29.23 -7.04 18.05
N SER A 122 27.90 -6.95 18.12
CA SER A 122 27.01 -7.28 17.00
C SER A 122 26.83 -6.08 16.07
N GLU A 123 26.86 -6.31 14.76
CA GLU A 123 26.49 -5.30 13.74
C GLU A 123 25.06 -4.75 13.94
N TYR A 124 24.21 -5.51 14.64
CA TYR A 124 22.83 -5.14 14.95
C TYR A 124 22.66 -4.76 16.42
N TYR A 125 23.70 -4.24 17.09
CA TYR A 125 23.58 -3.77 18.47
C TYR A 125 22.51 -2.68 18.59
N GLY A 126 21.47 -2.95 19.37
CA GLY A 126 20.33 -2.05 19.52
C GLY A 126 19.42 -1.94 18.29
N MET A 127 19.63 -2.76 17.25
CA MET A 127 18.84 -2.78 16.02
C MET A 127 18.30 -4.17 15.73
N PRO A 128 17.10 -4.30 15.13
CA PRO A 128 16.61 -5.59 14.66
C PRO A 128 17.40 -6.04 13.42
N ARG A 129 17.59 -7.36 13.28
CA ARG A 129 18.20 -7.93 12.07
C ARG A 129 17.25 -7.84 10.87
N PHE A 130 15.96 -8.05 11.12
CA PHE A 130 14.87 -7.84 10.18
C PHE A 130 13.61 -7.44 10.95
N LEU A 131 12.65 -6.87 10.23
CA LEU A 131 11.35 -6.51 10.76
C LEU A 131 10.33 -7.54 10.33
N ILE A 132 9.38 -7.82 11.21
CA ILE A 132 8.26 -8.71 10.96
C ILE A 132 6.94 -7.95 11.11
N ASN A 133 5.87 -8.52 10.56
CA ASN A 133 4.51 -7.95 10.65
C ASN A 133 4.46 -6.46 10.24
N CYS A 134 5.22 -6.11 9.21
CA CYS A 134 5.26 -4.75 8.69
C CYS A 134 3.93 -4.45 8.00
N LYS A 135 3.25 -3.38 8.38
CA LYS A 135 1.91 -3.06 7.93
C LYS A 135 1.76 -1.58 7.58
N LEU A 136 1.17 -1.32 6.42
CA LEU A 136 0.79 0.01 5.95
C LEU A 136 -0.68 0.01 5.55
N VAL A 137 -1.43 0.95 6.11
CA VAL A 137 -2.81 1.19 5.69
C VAL A 137 -2.83 2.36 4.72
N VAL A 138 -3.28 2.09 3.49
CA VAL A 138 -3.38 3.08 2.41
C VAL A 138 -4.84 3.25 1.99
N VAL A 139 -5.26 4.49 1.79
CA VAL A 139 -6.65 4.82 1.46
C VAL A 139 -6.71 5.63 0.18
N ASP A 140 -7.56 5.19 -0.74
CA ASP A 140 -7.75 5.80 -2.06
C ASP A 140 -8.35 7.22 -1.91
N MET A 141 -7.56 8.21 -2.29
CA MET A 141 -7.95 9.62 -2.32
C MET A 141 -8.85 9.96 -3.50
N GLY A 142 -8.95 9.05 -4.46
CA GLY A 142 -9.58 9.21 -5.76
C GLY A 142 -9.05 10.41 -6.55
N GLY A 143 -9.47 10.47 -7.80
CA GLY A 143 -8.88 11.36 -8.80
C GLY A 143 -8.56 10.55 -10.03
N SER A 144 -9.34 10.82 -11.09
CA SER A 144 -9.32 10.34 -12.48
C SER A 144 -8.68 8.98 -12.77
#